data_AF-A0A6I1NQ09-F1
#
_entry.id   AF-A0A6I1NQ09-F1
#
_cell.length_a   1.000
_cell.length_b   1.000
_cell.length_c   1.000
_cell.angle_alpha   90.00
_cell.angle_beta   90.00
_cell.angle_gamma   90.00
#
_symmetry.space_group_name_H-M   'P 1'
#
loop_
_entity.id
_entity.type
_entity.pdbx_description
1 polymer ?
#
loop_
_entity_poly.entity_id
_entity_poly.type
_entity_poly.pdbx_seq_one_letter_code
_entity_poly.pdbx_strand_id
1 'polypeptide(L)'
;MANHVSLIPVTNLAGVEGKGKSPIVDAHEQAQALMIDYQTLITRALPNDAEGYELAYASALMDQKNVCIAVNQKEHIVYVFSSHDARPDMQDLAMWLLDMAKHLTDVLQTFVVPDQGTNFDYWGQSQLGLDVLGYKFKMADTPTSIMPAGNALK
;
A
#
# COMPACT_ATOMS: atom_id res chain seq x y z
N MET A 1 3.40 -15.60 14.66
CA MET A 1 2.48 -16.02 13.58
C MET A 1 2.77 -15.12 12.40
N ALA A 2 3.27 -15.66 11.28
CA ALA A 2 3.56 -14.85 10.10
C ALA A 2 2.25 -14.56 9.37
N ASN A 3 1.77 -13.31 9.42
CA ASN A 3 0.68 -12.87 8.57
C ASN A 3 1.22 -12.87 7.13
N HIS A 4 0.65 -13.73 6.29
CA HIS A 4 0.97 -13.79 4.87
C HIS A 4 0.43 -12.52 4.20
N VAL A 5 1.31 -11.55 3.92
CA VAL A 5 0.96 -10.33 3.21
C VAL A 5 0.99 -10.62 1.71
N SER A 6 -0.18 -10.81 1.11
CA SER A 6 -0.28 -10.93 -0.34
C SER A 6 -0.50 -9.55 -0.95
N LEU A 7 0.48 -9.07 -1.73
CA LEU A 7 0.25 -7.91 -2.60
C LEU A 7 -0.53 -8.35 -3.83
N ILE A 8 -1.62 -7.65 -4.09
CA ILE A 8 -2.41 -7.87 -5.30
C ILE A 8 -2.14 -6.70 -6.25
N PRO A 9 -1.42 -6.91 -7.37
CA PRO A 9 -1.21 -5.89 -8.39
C PRO A 9 -2.51 -5.63 -9.16
N VAL A 10 -2.74 -4.37 -9.54
CA VAL A 10 -3.97 -3.89 -10.19
C VAL A 10 -4.36 -4.70 -11.43
N THR A 11 -3.38 -5.17 -12.20
CA THR A 11 -3.59 -5.90 -13.46
C THR A 11 -4.10 -7.34 -13.29
N ASN A 12 -3.99 -7.92 -12.08
CA ASN A 12 -4.41 -9.30 -11.79
C ASN A 12 -5.77 -9.39 -11.07
N LEU A 13 -6.53 -8.30 -11.00
CA LEU A 13 -7.85 -8.28 -10.36
C LEU A 13 -8.98 -8.88 -11.23
N ALA A 14 -8.69 -9.24 -12.48
CA ALA A 14 -9.67 -9.83 -13.39
C ALA A 14 -9.59 -11.36 -13.38
N GLY A 15 -10.37 -12.02 -12.51
CA GLY A 15 -10.65 -13.45 -12.68
C GLY A 15 -10.92 -14.25 -11.42
N VAL A 16 -12.06 -14.00 -10.75
CA VAL A 16 -12.68 -15.01 -9.87
C VAL A 16 -14.20 -15.02 -10.12
N GLU A 17 -14.63 -15.48 -11.30
CA GLU A 17 -16.02 -15.85 -11.53
C GLU A 17 -16.27 -17.25 -10.93
N GLY A 18 -16.69 -17.29 -9.67
CA GLY A 18 -17.16 -18.48 -8.98
C GLY A 18 -18.51 -18.21 -8.33
N LYS A 19 -19.58 -18.78 -8.90
CA LYS A 19 -20.97 -18.68 -8.41
C LYS A 19 -21.08 -19.03 -6.92
N GLY A 20 -21.33 -18.00 -6.11
CA GLY A 20 -21.71 -18.10 -4.71
C GLY A 20 -21.26 -16.83 -4.02
N LYS A 21 -22.22 -16.01 -3.54
CA LYS A 21 -21.93 -14.80 -2.75
C LYS A 21 -21.14 -15.21 -1.50
N SER A 22 -19.83 -15.20 -1.66
CA SER A 22 -18.87 -15.64 -0.65
C SER A 22 -18.29 -14.38 -0.04
N PRO A 23 -17.98 -14.35 1.28
CA PRO A 23 -17.37 -13.19 1.95
C PRO A 23 -16.09 -12.64 1.26
N ILE A 24 -15.46 -13.47 0.42
CA ILE A 24 -14.31 -13.13 -0.41
C ILE A 24 -14.67 -12.15 -1.54
N VAL A 25 -15.88 -12.26 -2.11
CA VAL A 25 -16.38 -11.34 -3.16
C VAL A 25 -16.61 -9.95 -2.57
N ASP A 26 -17.23 -9.87 -1.40
CA ASP A 26 -17.46 -8.58 -0.72
C ASP A 26 -16.13 -7.91 -0.31
N ALA A 27 -15.15 -8.69 0.17
CA ALA A 27 -13.81 -8.17 0.47
C ALA A 27 -13.05 -7.73 -0.81
N HIS A 28 -13.30 -8.37 -1.94
CA HIS A 28 -12.70 -8.03 -3.22
C HIS A 28 -13.29 -6.74 -3.81
N GLU A 29 -14.61 -6.59 -3.78
CA GLU A 29 -15.31 -5.37 -4.20
C GLU A 29 -14.91 -4.18 -3.31
N GLN A 30 -14.79 -4.40 -2.00
CA GLN A 30 -14.36 -3.35 -1.07
C GLN A 30 -12.90 -2.93 -1.29
N ALA A 31 -12.00 -3.88 -1.59
CA ALA A 31 -10.62 -3.58 -1.96
C ALA A 31 -10.56 -2.77 -3.27
N GLN A 32 -11.35 -3.14 -4.29
CA GLN A 32 -11.41 -2.40 -5.55
C GLN A 32 -11.92 -0.97 -5.37
N ALA A 33 -12.98 -0.77 -4.57
CA ALA A 33 -13.50 0.56 -4.28
C ALA A 33 -12.47 1.45 -3.57
N LEU A 34 -11.78 0.90 -2.56
CA LEU A 34 -10.70 1.59 -1.87
C LEU A 34 -9.52 1.91 -2.81
N MET A 35 -9.18 1.02 -3.74
CA MET A 35 -8.10 1.27 -4.71
C MET A 35 -8.42 2.43 -5.67
N ILE A 36 -9.66 2.55 -6.13
CA ILE A 36 -10.10 3.69 -6.96
C ILE A 36 -10.00 5.00 -6.16
N ASP A 37 -10.35 4.97 -4.88
CA ASP A 37 -10.20 6.12 -3.99
C ASP A 37 -8.74 6.52 -3.84
N TYR A 38 -7.85 5.57 -3.56
CA TYR A 38 -6.44 5.86 -3.40
C TYR A 38 -5.79 6.36 -4.70
N GLN A 39 -6.14 5.79 -5.86
CA GLN A 39 -5.70 6.33 -7.15
C GLN A 39 -6.16 7.78 -7.32
N THR A 40 -7.40 8.10 -6.97
CA THR A 40 -7.94 9.45 -7.06
C THR A 40 -7.20 10.41 -6.12
N LEU A 41 -6.89 9.98 -4.90
CA LEU A 41 -6.14 10.76 -3.93
C LEU A 41 -4.71 11.02 -4.40
N ILE A 42 -4.03 10.01 -4.96
CA ILE A 42 -2.69 10.17 -5.54
C ILE A 42 -2.71 11.12 -6.72
N THR A 43 -3.67 10.98 -7.64
CA THR A 43 -3.82 11.92 -8.77
C THR A 43 -4.07 13.35 -8.31
N ARG A 44 -4.79 13.56 -7.21
CA ARG A 44 -5.00 14.90 -6.66
C ARG A 44 -3.76 15.47 -5.97
N ALA A 45 -3.05 14.65 -5.20
CA ALA A 45 -1.87 15.06 -4.45
C ALA A 45 -0.64 15.25 -5.35
N LEU A 46 -0.51 14.43 -6.40
CA LEU A 46 0.64 14.37 -7.31
C LEU A 46 0.19 14.42 -8.79
N PRO A 47 -0.46 15.50 -9.25
CA PRO A 47 -1.13 15.54 -10.56
C PRO A 47 -0.20 15.36 -11.77
N ASN A 48 1.10 15.64 -11.62
CA ASN A 48 2.07 15.53 -12.71
C ASN A 48 2.83 14.20 -12.71
N ASP A 49 2.80 13.45 -11.60
CA ASP A 49 3.62 12.25 -11.40
C ASP A 49 2.79 10.99 -11.14
N ALA A 50 1.46 11.12 -10.98
CA ALA A 50 0.56 10.03 -10.62
C ALA A 50 0.60 8.83 -11.57
N GLU A 51 0.85 9.04 -12.86
CA GLU A 51 0.98 7.96 -13.86
C GLU A 51 2.22 7.08 -13.63
N GLY A 52 3.23 7.59 -12.90
CA GLY A 52 4.45 6.85 -12.58
C GLY A 52 4.31 5.92 -11.37
N TYR A 53 3.17 5.93 -10.68
CA TYR A 53 2.93 5.13 -9.49
C TYR A 53 2.13 3.86 -9.81
N GLU A 54 2.71 2.70 -9.50
CA GLU A 54 2.01 1.42 -9.46
C GLU A 54 1.35 1.23 -8.09
N LEU A 55 0.06 0.86 -8.07
CA LEU A 55 -0.64 0.59 -6.82
C LEU A 55 -0.63 -0.89 -6.47
N ALA A 56 -0.40 -1.17 -5.19
CA ALA A 56 -0.59 -2.47 -4.61
C ALA A 56 -1.47 -2.36 -3.36
N TYR A 57 -2.26 -3.41 -3.13
CA TYR A 57 -3.11 -3.52 -1.95
C TYR A 57 -2.61 -4.63 -1.04
N ALA A 58 -2.49 -4.32 0.25
CA ALA A 58 -2.24 -5.27 1.32
C ALA A 58 -3.46 -5.33 2.24
N SER A 59 -4.10 -6.50 2.32
CA SER A 59 -5.25 -6.72 3.21
C SER A 59 -4.89 -6.49 4.69
N ALA A 60 -3.66 -6.80 5.06
CA ALA A 60 -3.05 -6.41 6.31
C ALA A 60 -1.56 -6.15 6.11
N LEU A 61 -1.04 -5.11 6.74
CA LEU A 61 0.39 -4.81 6.82
C LEU A 61 0.66 -4.31 8.25
N MET A 62 1.53 -5.02 8.98
CA MET A 62 1.66 -4.86 10.43
C MET A 62 0.31 -5.05 11.16
N ASP A 63 -0.09 -4.08 11.97
CA ASP A 63 -1.35 -3.98 12.70
C ASP A 63 -2.46 -3.27 11.91
N GLN A 64 -2.13 -2.73 10.73
CA GLN A 64 -3.06 -2.00 9.88
C GLN A 64 -3.76 -2.91 8.88
N LYS A 65 -5.03 -2.61 8.61
CA LYS A 65 -5.85 -3.30 7.62
C LYS A 65 -6.08 -2.41 6.42
N ASN A 66 -6.25 -3.03 5.26
CA ASN A 66 -6.63 -2.35 4.01
C ASN A 66 -5.62 -1.26 3.60
N VAL A 67 -4.34 -1.61 3.68
CA VAL A 67 -3.23 -0.68 3.41
C VAL A 67 -2.99 -0.63 1.91
N CYS A 68 -2.99 0.59 1.38
CA CYS A 68 -2.60 0.81 -0.01
C CYS A 68 -1.14 1.28 -0.05
N ILE A 69 -0.42 0.74 -1.02
CA ILE A 69 0.98 1.05 -1.27
C ILE A 69 1.05 1.60 -2.70
N ALA A 70 1.62 2.78 -2.87
CA ALA A 70 1.94 3.32 -4.19
C ALA A 70 3.45 3.31 -4.39
N VAL A 71 3.92 2.72 -5.47
CA VAL A 71 5.34 2.54 -5.77
C VAL A 71 5.66 3.27 -7.07
N ASN A 72 6.52 4.26 -7.01
CA ASN A 72 7.15 4.83 -8.21
C ASN A 72 8.56 4.27 -8.32
N GLN A 73 8.71 3.30 -9.21
CA GLN A 73 9.99 2.66 -9.48
C GLN A 73 11.01 3.68 -10.01
N LYS A 74 10.64 4.53 -10.98
CA LYS A 74 11.54 5.49 -11.61
C LYS A 74 12.14 6.48 -10.61
N GLU A 75 11.36 6.92 -9.63
CA GLU A 75 11.80 7.89 -8.61
C GLU A 75 12.32 7.21 -7.34
N HIS A 76 12.26 5.88 -7.26
CA HIS A 76 12.62 5.12 -6.07
C HIS A 76 11.83 5.53 -4.82
N ILE A 77 10.54 5.84 -4.99
CA ILE A 77 9.64 6.30 -3.92
C ILE A 77 8.54 5.27 -3.67
N VAL A 78 8.22 5.07 -2.39
CA VAL A 78 7.04 4.31 -1.96
C VAL A 78 6.22 5.16 -1.01
N TYR A 79 4.91 5.21 -1.23
CA TYR A 79 3.96 5.74 -0.27
C TYR A 79 3.15 4.60 0.34
N VAL A 80 2.97 4.65 1.65
CA VAL A 80 2.00 3.81 2.37
C VAL A 80 0.85 4.70 2.80
N PHE A 81 -0.37 4.29 2.48
CA PHE A 81 -1.60 4.98 2.86
C PHE A 81 -2.26 4.26 4.02
N SER A 82 -2.56 5.04 5.06
CA SER A 82 -3.28 4.56 6.24
C SER A 82 -4.43 5.50 6.58
N SER A 83 -5.45 4.96 7.25
CA SER A 83 -6.48 5.79 7.87
C SER A 83 -5.90 6.60 9.02
N HIS A 84 -6.40 7.82 9.22
CA HIS A 84 -6.08 8.67 10.37
C HIS A 84 -6.34 7.95 11.71
N ASP A 85 -7.41 7.16 11.80
CA ASP A 85 -7.75 6.40 13.01
C ASP A 85 -6.77 5.26 13.29
N ALA A 86 -6.02 4.82 12.28
CA ALA A 86 -4.99 3.79 12.38
C ALA A 86 -3.57 4.39 12.47
N ARG A 87 -3.46 5.71 12.66
CA ARG A 87 -2.17 6.40 12.78
C ARG A 87 -1.40 5.88 14.01
N PRO A 88 -0.09 5.59 13.88
CA PRO A 88 0.73 5.31 15.04
C PRO A 88 0.79 6.50 16.01
N ASP A 89 1.08 6.22 17.28
CA ASP A 89 1.40 7.27 18.25
C ASP A 89 2.62 8.07 17.75
N MET A 90 2.58 9.39 17.93
CA MET A 90 3.67 10.28 17.55
C MET A 90 4.97 9.96 18.29
N GLN A 91 4.88 9.47 19.52
CA GLN A 91 6.06 9.07 20.30
C GLN A 91 6.72 7.81 19.72
N ASP A 92 5.92 6.92 19.13
CA ASP A 92 6.37 5.66 18.55
C ASP A 92 6.52 5.72 17.03
N LEU A 93 6.22 6.85 16.40
CA LEU A 93 6.19 7.02 14.94
C LEU A 93 7.52 6.62 14.30
N ALA A 94 8.65 6.99 14.89
CA ALA A 94 9.97 6.63 14.35
C ALA A 94 10.19 5.11 14.33
N MET A 95 9.79 4.41 15.39
CA MET A 95 9.88 2.95 15.47
C MET A 95 8.90 2.29 14.50
N TRP A 96 7.68 2.80 14.43
CA TRP A 96 6.67 2.33 13.49
C TRP A 96 7.14 2.47 12.03
N LEU A 97 7.75 3.60 11.67
CA LEU A 97 8.31 3.83 10.33
C LEU A 97 9.43 2.84 10.01
N LEU A 98 10.30 2.51 10.97
CA LEU A 98 11.37 1.52 10.78
C LEU A 98 10.80 0.11 10.60
N ASP A 99 9.83 -0.28 11.41
CA ASP A 99 9.16 -1.58 11.28
C ASP A 99 8.41 -1.68 9.96
N MET A 100 7.72 -0.62 9.55
CA MET A 100 7.05 -0.55 8.26
C MET A 100 8.04 -0.67 7.10
N ALA A 101 9.17 0.05 7.15
CA ALA A 101 10.21 -0.04 6.13
C ALA A 101 10.80 -1.46 6.01
N LYS A 102 10.96 -2.17 7.13
CA LYS A 102 11.33 -3.59 7.15
C LYS A 102 10.29 -4.46 6.46
N HIS A 103 9.01 -4.29 6.80
CA HIS A 103 7.93 -5.03 6.15
C HIS A 103 7.84 -4.74 4.65
N LEU A 104 7.98 -3.48 4.24
CA LEU A 104 8.04 -3.09 2.82
C LEU A 104 9.25 -3.72 2.12
N THR A 105 10.39 -3.83 2.80
CA THR A 105 11.58 -4.48 2.26
C THR A 105 11.31 -5.94 1.93
N ASP A 106 10.69 -6.67 2.86
CA ASP A 106 10.30 -8.07 2.67
C ASP A 106 9.24 -8.22 1.57
N VAL A 107 8.29 -7.28 1.50
CA VAL A 107 7.17 -7.34 0.58
C VAL A 107 7.56 -6.96 -0.86
N LEU A 108 8.33 -5.89 -1.03
CA LEU A 108 8.77 -5.40 -2.34
C LEU A 108 10.07 -6.06 -2.81
N GLN A 109 10.71 -6.86 -1.96
CA GLN A 109 11.99 -7.53 -2.24
C GLN A 109 13.09 -6.53 -2.66
N THR A 110 13.05 -5.31 -2.13
CA THR A 110 14.06 -4.26 -2.32
C THR A 110 14.28 -3.55 -0.99
N PHE A 111 15.48 -3.03 -0.73
CA PHE A 111 15.75 -2.35 0.52
C PHE A 111 15.01 -1.00 0.58
N VAL A 112 14.12 -0.87 1.57
CA VAL A 112 13.28 0.33 1.78
C VAL A 112 13.69 0.99 3.09
N VAL A 113 13.76 2.32 3.09
CA VAL A 113 14.03 3.14 4.29
C VAL A 113 13.02 4.27 4.40
N PRO A 114 12.69 4.74 5.62
CA PRO A 114 11.91 5.96 5.78
C PRO A 114 12.60 7.16 5.12
N ASP A 115 11.85 8.02 4.43
CA ASP A 115 12.43 9.26 3.90
C ASP A 115 12.82 10.20 5.07
N GLN A 116 13.89 10.97 4.88
CA GLN A 116 14.33 11.92 5.89
C GLN A 116 13.32 13.06 5.97
N GLY A 117 12.65 13.18 7.12
CA GLY A 117 11.57 14.15 7.33
C GLY A 117 10.16 13.57 7.19
N THR A 118 10.01 12.26 7.00
CA THR A 118 8.70 11.59 7.02
C THR A 118 8.09 11.70 8.41
N ASN A 119 7.09 12.58 8.55
CA ASN A 119 6.11 12.50 9.63
C ASN A 119 4.88 11.77 9.07
N PHE A 120 4.08 12.48 8.29
CA PHE A 120 3.04 11.99 7.38
C PHE A 120 2.39 13.23 6.75
N ASP A 121 1.84 13.09 5.55
CA ASP A 121 1.05 14.13 4.92
C ASP A 121 -0.43 13.72 4.93
N TYR A 122 -1.34 14.68 5.12
CA TYR A 122 -2.77 14.44 4.92
C TYR A 122 -3.10 14.56 3.43
N TRP A 123 -3.66 13.49 2.85
CA TRP A 123 -3.90 13.39 1.40
C TRP A 123 -5.37 13.60 1.03
N GLY A 124 -6.27 13.66 2.01
CA GLY A 124 -7.69 13.87 1.81
C GLY A 124 -8.53 12.78 2.47
N GLN A 125 -9.81 12.82 2.17
CA GLN A 125 -10.78 11.85 2.67
C GLN A 125 -11.16 10.87 1.56
N SER A 126 -11.20 9.57 1.86
CA SER A 126 -11.71 8.54 0.95
C SER A 126 -13.22 8.69 0.75
N GLN A 127 -13.80 8.05 -0.27
CA GLN A 127 -15.25 8.06 -0.48
C GLN A 127 -16.02 7.35 0.65
N LEU A 128 -15.32 6.53 1.45
CA LEU A 128 -15.84 5.94 2.68
C LEU A 128 -15.79 6.87 3.89
N GLY A 129 -15.36 8.13 3.71
CA GLY A 129 -15.29 9.12 4.79
C GLY A 129 -14.07 8.96 5.70
N LEU A 130 -13.06 8.17 5.29
CA LEU A 130 -11.85 7.95 6.08
C LEU A 130 -10.78 8.96 5.67
N ASP A 131 -10.25 9.70 6.64
CA ASP A 131 -9.11 10.58 6.42
C ASP A 131 -7.86 9.74 6.14
N VAL A 132 -7.18 10.01 5.03
CA VAL A 132 -6.04 9.23 4.54
C VAL A 132 -4.75 10.01 4.78
N LEU A 133 -3.81 9.32 5.44
CA LEU A 133 -2.45 9.79 5.67
C LEU A 133 -1.48 9.03 4.78
N GLY A 134 -0.54 9.75 4.16
CA GLY A 134 0.54 9.20 3.35
C GLY A 134 1.87 9.24 4.11
N TYR A 135 2.56 8.10 4.17
CA TYR A 135 3.92 7.98 4.69
C TYR A 135 4.89 7.70 3.56
N LYS A 136 5.95 8.50 3.46
CA LYS A 136 6.92 8.41 2.38
C LYS A 136 8.15 7.58 2.77
N PHE A 137 8.54 6.69 1.87
CA PHE A 137 9.72 5.86 1.96
C PHE A 137 10.54 5.96 0.68
N LYS A 138 11.84 5.66 0.79
CA LYS A 138 12.79 5.59 -0.31
C LYS A 138 13.22 4.14 -0.52
N MET A 139 13.34 3.75 -1.79
CA MET A 139 13.94 2.47 -2.20
C MET A 139 15.42 2.70 -2.49
N ALA A 140 16.30 1.81 -2.04
CA ALA A 140 17.72 1.88 -2.37
C ALA A 140 18.02 1.42 -3.79
N ASP A 141 17.22 0.48 -4.33
CA ASP A 141 17.29 0.01 -5.70
C ASP A 141 15.89 -0.22 -6.27
N THR A 142 15.74 -0.12 -7.59
CA THR A 142 14.47 -0.38 -8.27
C THR A 142 14.17 -1.88 -8.28
N PRO A 143 13.06 -2.35 -7.70
CA PRO A 143 12.65 -3.72 -7.93
C PRO A 143 12.30 -3.88 -9.41
N THR A 144 12.81 -4.93 -10.06
CA THR A 144 12.56 -5.17 -11.50
C THR A 144 11.09 -5.52 -11.78
N SER A 145 10.32 -5.90 -10.74
CA SER A 145 8.88 -6.11 -10.76
C SER A 145 8.37 -6.33 -9.33
N ILE A 146 7.19 -5.79 -8.98
CA ILE A 146 6.50 -6.14 -7.74
C ILE A 146 5.85 -7.51 -7.94
N MET A 147 6.54 -8.59 -7.56
CA MET A 147 5.93 -9.91 -7.56
C MET A 147 5.00 -10.08 -6.35
N PRO A 148 3.81 -10.67 -6.52
CA PRO A 148 3.01 -11.13 -5.39
C PRO A 148 3.82 -12.14 -4.58
N ALA A 149 3.91 -11.93 -3.26
CA ALA A 149 4.39 -12.95 -2.34
C ALA A 149 3.45 -14.16 -2.41
N GLY A 150 3.73 -15.12 -3.30
CA GLY A 150 2.82 -16.24 -3.53
C GLY A 150 3.20 -17.27 -4.59
N ASN A 151 4.16 -17.01 -5.49
CA ASN A 151 4.47 -17.95 -6.59
C ASN A 151 5.93 -18.46 -6.60
N ALA A 152 6.48 -18.79 -5.42
CA ALA A 152 7.56 -19.77 -5.38
C ALA A 152 6.96 -21.17 -5.53
N LEU A 153 6.53 -21.51 -6.76
CA LEU A 153 6.19 -22.88 -7.12
C LEU A 153 7.45 -23.73 -7.00
N LYS A 154 7.41 -24.71 -6.09
CA LYS A 154 8.20 -25.93 -6.19
C LYS A 154 7.36 -26.99 -6.88
#